data_AF-A0AAV3XPQ5-F1
#
_entry.id   AF-A0AAV3XPQ5-F1
#
_cell.length_a   1.000
_cell.length_b   1.000
_cell.length_c   1.000
_cell.angle_alpha   90.00
_cell.angle_beta   90.00
_cell.angle_gamma   90.00
#
_symmetry.space_group_name_H-M   'P 1'
#
loop_
_entity.id
_entity.type
_entity.pdbx_description
1 polymer ?
#
loop_
_entity_poly.entity_id
_entity_poly.type
_entity_poly.pdbx_seq_one_letter_code
_entity_poly.pdbx_strand_id
1 'polypeptide(L)'
;MATIKEALIQQLNLPVTFDAKGKPVTLLDFVKGVPSLSQSSLTYSQRAKLTAERIRREPEAEMATIGSGMINKERAIAEIEAQSPIGEVLVEAEQRLINRLIKEAESGRLKEIIHE
;
A
#
# COMPACT_ATOMS: atom_id res chain seq x y z
N MET A 1 -11.25 -3.80 18.23
CA MET A 1 -11.33 -4.66 17.03
C MET A 1 -12.00 -3.84 15.95
N ALA A 2 -11.26 -3.41 14.93
CA ALA A 2 -11.88 -2.78 13.77
C ALA A 2 -12.76 -3.82 13.06
N THR A 3 -13.97 -3.43 12.68
CA THR A 3 -14.83 -4.28 11.87
C THR A 3 -14.23 -4.45 10.46
N ILE A 4 -14.50 -5.57 9.78
CA ILE A 4 -14.00 -5.85 8.42
C ILE A 4 -14.29 -4.67 7.46
N LYS A 5 -15.44 -4.00 7.66
CA LYS A 5 -15.85 -2.80 6.91
C LYS A 5 -14.91 -1.61 7.15
N GLU A 6 -14.52 -1.34 8.39
CA GLU A 6 -13.62 -0.23 8.74
C GLU A 6 -12.21 -0.44 8.18
N ALA A 7 -11.67 -1.67 8.30
CA ALA A 7 -10.37 -2.02 7.74
C ALA A 7 -10.35 -1.86 6.20
N LEU A 8 -11.43 -2.25 5.52
CA LEU A 8 -11.56 -2.06 4.08
C LEU A 8 -11.63 -0.58 3.69
N ILE A 9 -12.40 0.23 4.42
CA ILE A 9 -12.49 1.68 4.20
C ILE A 9 -11.12 2.34 4.35
N GLN A 10 -10.31 1.90 5.31
CA GLN A 10 -8.94 2.39 5.44
C GLN A 10 -8.09 2.05 4.21
N GLN A 11 -8.13 0.79 3.76
CA GLN A 11 -7.38 0.35 2.57
C GLN A 11 -7.81 1.08 1.29
N LEU A 12 -9.08 1.45 1.15
CA LEU A 12 -9.59 2.22 0.00
C LEU A 12 -8.92 3.60 -0.12
N ASN A 13 -8.56 4.22 1.00
CA ASN A 13 -7.94 5.54 1.05
C ASN A 13 -6.41 5.51 0.94
N LEU A 14 -5.81 4.32 0.96
CA LEU A 14 -4.37 4.18 0.82
C LEU A 14 -3.95 4.22 -0.66
N PRO A 15 -2.81 4.86 -0.98
CA PRO A 15 -2.30 4.89 -2.34
C PRO A 15 -1.87 3.49 -2.77
N VAL A 16 -2.16 3.12 -4.02
CA VAL A 16 -1.78 1.82 -4.60
C VAL A 16 -0.90 1.97 -5.83
N THR A 17 -0.89 3.12 -6.48
CA THR A 17 -0.03 3.41 -7.64
C THR A 17 0.13 4.92 -7.80
N PHE A 18 0.68 5.37 -8.93
CA PHE A 18 0.79 6.77 -9.32
C PHE A 18 0.07 7.03 -10.64
N ASP A 19 -0.27 8.28 -10.92
CA ASP A 19 -0.68 8.72 -12.25
C ASP A 19 0.54 9.03 -13.14
N ALA A 20 0.30 9.39 -14.40
CA ALA A 20 1.35 9.76 -15.35
C ALA A 20 2.18 10.99 -14.93
N LYS A 21 1.69 11.79 -13.96
CA LYS A 21 2.38 12.95 -13.40
C LYS A 21 3.11 12.62 -12.09
N GLY A 22 3.09 11.36 -11.64
CA GLY A 22 3.71 10.92 -10.40
C GLY A 22 2.90 11.25 -9.14
N LYS A 23 1.62 11.63 -9.27
CA LYS A 23 0.72 11.85 -8.14
C LYS A 23 0.21 10.50 -7.62
N PRO A 24 0.15 10.27 -6.29
CA PRO A 24 -0.43 9.04 -5.75
C PRO A 24 -1.90 8.86 -6.16
N VAL A 25 -2.24 7.64 -6.57
CA VAL A 25 -3.60 7.20 -6.89
C VAL A 25 -4.03 6.20 -5.83
N THR A 26 -5.17 6.46 -5.20
CA THR A 26 -5.73 5.59 -4.15
C THR A 26 -6.38 4.34 -4.72
N LEU A 27 -6.59 3.32 -3.90
CA LEU A 27 -7.35 2.14 -4.33
C LEU A 27 -8.77 2.53 -4.76
N LEU A 28 -9.41 3.49 -4.08
CA LEU A 28 -10.71 4.01 -4.47
C LEU A 28 -10.68 4.68 -5.85
N ASP A 29 -9.70 5.54 -6.12
CA ASP A 29 -9.53 6.20 -7.41
C ASP A 29 -9.27 5.19 -8.54
N PHE A 30 -8.46 4.17 -8.23
CA PHE A 30 -8.18 3.07 -9.15
C PHE A 30 -9.47 2.30 -9.51
N VAL A 31 -10.29 1.95 -8.51
CA VAL A 31 -11.59 1.28 -8.73
C VAL A 31 -12.56 2.16 -9.55
N LYS A 32 -12.49 3.48 -9.38
CA LYS A 32 -13.26 4.47 -10.17
C LYS A 32 -12.74 4.67 -11.59
N GLY A 33 -11.64 4.01 -11.98
CA GLY A 33 -11.08 4.07 -13.32
C GLY A 33 -10.23 5.33 -13.59
N VAL A 34 -9.67 5.95 -12.55
CA VAL A 34 -8.72 7.06 -12.73
C VAL A 34 -7.47 6.54 -13.46
N PRO A 35 -7.01 7.21 -14.53
CA PRO A 35 -5.80 6.82 -15.25
C PRO A 35 -4.60 6.70 -14.31
N SER A 36 -3.94 5.54 -14.36
CA SER A 36 -2.87 5.19 -13.45
C SER A 36 -1.80 4.36 -14.13
N LEU A 37 -0.60 4.36 -13.55
CA LEU A 37 0.52 3.55 -14.00
C LEU A 37 0.32 2.09 -13.60
N SER A 38 0.77 1.20 -14.47
CA SER A 38 0.85 -0.23 -14.16
C SER A 38 1.88 -0.49 -13.07
N GLN A 39 1.61 -1.45 -12.19
CA GLN A 39 2.58 -1.90 -11.17
C GLN A 39 3.90 -2.35 -11.79
N SER A 40 3.84 -3.02 -12.94
CA SER A 40 5.01 -3.48 -13.67
C SER A 40 5.88 -2.33 -14.21
N SER A 41 5.31 -1.14 -14.38
CA SER A 41 6.05 0.05 -14.83
C SER A 41 6.69 0.86 -13.70
N LEU A 42 6.38 0.56 -12.45
CA LEU A 42 6.96 1.29 -11.32
C LEU A 42 8.42 0.88 -11.12
N THR A 43 9.30 1.87 -10.96
CA THR A 43 10.67 1.65 -10.50
C THR A 43 10.70 1.21 -9.04
N TYR A 44 11.80 0.61 -8.59
CA TYR A 44 11.96 0.26 -7.17
C TYR A 44 11.81 1.49 -6.25
N SER A 45 12.41 2.62 -6.61
CA SER A 45 12.29 3.86 -5.84
C SER A 45 10.84 4.35 -5.72
N GLN A 46 10.04 4.23 -6.78
CA GLN A 46 8.60 4.54 -6.72
C GLN A 46 7.84 3.56 -5.82
N ARG A 47 8.17 2.27 -5.86
CA ARG A 47 7.58 1.27 -4.97
C ARG A 47 7.93 1.54 -3.51
N ALA A 48 9.19 1.88 -3.21
CA ALA A 48 9.63 2.26 -1.87
C ALA A 48 8.90 3.52 -1.37
N LYS A 49 8.82 4.56 -2.19
CA LYS A 49 8.07 5.79 -1.87
C LYS A 49 6.59 5.50 -1.59
N LEU A 50 5.97 4.65 -2.41
CA LEU A 50 4.59 4.25 -2.23
C LEU A 50 4.39 3.49 -0.92
N THR A 51 5.25 2.53 -0.62
CA THR A 51 5.22 1.75 0.64
C THR A 51 5.40 2.68 1.85
N ALA A 52 6.36 3.60 1.83
CA ALA A 52 6.56 4.56 2.91
C ALA A 52 5.33 5.46 3.13
N GLU A 53 4.71 5.94 2.05
CA GLU A 53 3.47 6.73 2.12
C GLU A 53 2.28 5.95 2.69
N ARG A 54 2.17 4.65 2.38
CA ARG A 54 1.12 3.78 2.95
C ARG A 54 1.33 3.59 4.44
N ILE A 55 2.52 3.16 4.85
CA ILE A 55 2.90 2.97 6.26
C ILE A 55 2.68 4.26 7.05
N ARG A 56 3.03 5.43 6.49
CA ARG A 56 2.75 6.75 7.10
C ARG A 56 1.28 7.00 7.40
N ARG A 57 0.37 6.51 6.56
CA ARG A 57 -1.09 6.75 6.67
C ARG A 57 -1.82 5.68 7.46
N GLU A 58 -1.20 4.52 7.67
CA GLU A 58 -1.76 3.50 8.55
C GLU A 58 -1.77 4.00 10.00
N PRO A 59 -2.86 3.79 10.75
CA PRO A 59 -2.91 4.12 12.17
C PRO A 59 -1.80 3.35 12.92
N GLU A 60 -1.27 3.92 14.00
CA GLU A 60 -0.09 3.40 14.75
C GLU A 60 -0.16 1.94 15.23
N ALA A 61 -1.32 1.30 15.10
CA ALA A 61 -1.58 -0.05 15.52
C ALA A 61 -1.22 -1.05 14.41
N GLU A 62 0.07 -1.39 14.31
CA GLU A 62 0.54 -2.79 14.33
C GLU A 62 2.06 -2.84 14.08
N MET A 63 2.78 -3.13 15.17
CA MET A 63 4.22 -3.39 15.14
C MET A 63 4.48 -4.68 14.37
N ALA A 64 5.27 -4.61 13.30
CA ALA A 64 5.76 -5.82 12.64
C ALA A 64 6.98 -6.36 13.39
N THR A 65 6.88 -7.59 13.89
CA THR A 65 8.04 -8.32 14.43
C THR A 65 8.87 -8.84 13.27
N ILE A 66 10.07 -8.29 13.06
CA ILE A 66 11.04 -8.81 12.10
C ILE A 66 12.20 -9.44 12.89
N GLY A 67 12.26 -10.77 12.90
CA GLY A 67 13.25 -11.53 13.68
C GLY A 67 13.04 -11.38 15.19
N SER A 68 14.09 -10.97 15.92
CA SER A 68 14.10 -10.82 17.39
C SER A 68 13.78 -9.39 17.88
N GLY A 69 13.35 -8.48 17.00
CA GLY A 69 13.07 -7.08 17.36
C GLY A 69 11.73 -6.57 16.85
N MET A 70 11.09 -5.69 17.63
CA MET A 70 9.97 -4.88 17.18
C MET A 70 10.49 -3.71 16.35
N ILE A 71 9.97 -3.54 15.13
CA ILE A 71 10.23 -2.34 14.32
C ILE A 71 9.01 -1.45 14.42
N ASN A 72 9.21 -0.22 14.92
CA ASN A 72 8.16 0.79 14.94
C ASN A 72 8.03 1.46 13.56
N LYS A 73 6.92 2.17 13.37
CA LYS A 73 6.58 2.83 12.10
C LYS A 73 7.66 3.78 11.59
N GLU A 74 8.24 4.60 12.47
CA GLU A 74 9.30 5.54 12.12
C GLU A 74 10.55 4.82 11.59
N ARG A 75 10.96 3.75 12.28
CA ARG A 75 12.08 2.91 11.86
C ARG A 75 11.78 2.20 10.54
N ALA A 76 10.59 1.65 10.36
CA ALA A 76 10.20 1.01 9.10
C ALA A 76 10.33 1.99 7.91
N ILE A 77 9.84 3.22 8.06
CA ILE A 77 9.98 4.27 7.04
C ILE A 77 11.45 4.58 6.77
N ALA A 78 12.27 4.75 7.83
CA ALA A 78 13.68 5.04 7.67
C ALA A 78 14.43 3.92 6.92
N GLU A 79 14.13 2.65 7.22
CA GLU A 79 14.74 1.49 6.55
C GLU A 79 14.34 1.43 5.06
N ILE A 80 13.08 1.75 4.74
CA ILE A 80 12.58 1.82 3.35
C ILE A 80 13.24 2.97 2.58
N GLU A 81 13.34 4.14 3.19
CA GLU A 81 13.97 5.32 2.57
C GLU A 81 15.47 5.12 2.38
N ALA A 82 16.13 4.44 3.32
CA ALA A 82 17.52 4.04 3.22
C ALA A 82 17.76 2.90 2.22
N GLN A 83 16.71 2.27 1.70
CA GLN A 83 16.79 1.07 0.85
C GLN A 83 17.65 -0.02 1.48
N SER A 84 17.50 -0.21 2.80
CA SER A 84 18.24 -1.24 3.51
C SER A 84 17.69 -2.62 3.16
N PRO A 85 18.41 -3.72 3.46
CA PRO A 85 17.87 -5.07 3.27
C PRO A 85 16.54 -5.30 4.00
N ILE A 86 16.32 -4.64 5.15
CA ILE A 86 15.04 -4.70 5.87
C ILE A 86 13.98 -3.88 5.12
N GLY A 87 14.33 -2.69 4.65
CA GLY A 87 13.48 -1.85 3.82
C GLY A 87 13.02 -2.57 2.55
N GLU A 88 13.92 -3.29 1.87
CA GLU A 88 13.60 -4.11 0.70
C GLU A 88 12.55 -5.17 1.00
N VAL A 89 12.70 -5.90 2.12
CA VAL A 89 11.72 -6.90 2.55
C VAL A 89 10.36 -6.26 2.84
N LEU A 90 10.34 -5.10 3.51
CA LEU A 90 9.12 -4.36 3.79
C LEU A 90 8.43 -3.90 2.50
N VAL A 91 9.21 -3.38 1.54
CA VAL A 91 8.69 -2.99 0.22
C VAL A 91 8.11 -4.20 -0.49
N GLU A 92 8.82 -5.32 -0.55
CA GLU A 92 8.29 -6.52 -1.20
C GLU A 92 6.99 -7.04 -0.58
N ALA A 93 6.92 -7.09 0.76
CA ALA A 93 5.74 -7.53 1.47
C ALA A 93 4.53 -6.65 1.12
N GLU A 94 4.71 -5.33 1.18
CA GLU A 94 3.66 -4.37 0.86
C GLU A 94 3.24 -4.44 -0.61
N GLN A 95 4.20 -4.61 -1.53
CA GLN A 95 3.91 -4.72 -2.95
C GLN A 95 3.12 -5.99 -3.29
N ARG A 96 3.30 -7.09 -2.55
CA ARG A 96 2.44 -8.29 -2.69
C ARG A 96 1.01 -8.00 -2.27
N LEU A 97 0.81 -7.22 -1.19
CA LEU A 97 -0.52 -6.78 -0.76
C LEU A 97 -1.17 -5.87 -1.79
N ILE A 98 -0.47 -4.82 -2.26
CA ILE A 98 -0.94 -3.89 -3.29
C ILE A 98 -1.37 -4.63 -4.56
N ASN A 99 -0.54 -5.56 -5.04
CA ASN A 99 -0.86 -6.36 -6.23
C ASN A 99 -2.12 -7.21 -6.04
N ARG A 100 -2.36 -7.74 -4.84
CA ARG A 100 -3.59 -8.45 -4.53
C ARG A 100 -4.79 -7.51 -4.58
N LEU A 101 -4.71 -6.34 -3.92
CA LEU A 101 -5.78 -5.34 -3.90
C LEU A 101 -6.16 -4.87 -5.31
N ILE A 102 -5.18 -4.64 -6.18
CA ILE A 102 -5.41 -4.27 -7.57
C ILE A 102 -6.13 -5.38 -8.33
N LYS A 103 -5.69 -6.64 -8.19
CA LYS A 103 -6.37 -7.78 -8.83
C LYS A 103 -7.82 -7.92 -8.38
N GLU A 104 -8.10 -7.70 -7.09
CA GLU A 104 -9.46 -7.72 -6.55
C GLU A 104 -10.32 -6.55 -7.06
N ALA A 105 -9.69 -5.38 -7.30
CA ALA A 105 -10.36 -4.24 -7.93
C ALA A 105 -10.72 -4.53 -9.40
N GLU A 106 -9.77 -5.09 -10.15
CA GLU A 106 -9.92 -5.45 -11.56
C GLU A 106 -10.94 -6.57 -11.76
N SER A 107 -11.01 -7.54 -10.83
CA SER A 107 -11.99 -8.63 -10.88
C SER A 107 -13.40 -8.20 -10.49
N GLY A 108 -13.63 -6.94 -10.12
CA GLY A 108 -14.93 -6.40 -9.74
C GLY A 108 -15.40 -6.73 -8.33
N ARG A 109 -14.71 -7.61 -7.60
CA ARG A 109 -15.09 -8.03 -6.23
C ARG A 109 -15.10 -6.87 -5.24
N LEU A 110 -14.20 -5.91 -5.40
CA LEU A 110 -14.21 -4.70 -4.56
C LEU A 110 -15.34 -3.73 -4.91
N LYS A 111 -15.87 -3.74 -6.15
CA LYS A 111 -17.00 -2.88 -6.54
C LYS A 111 -18.30 -3.34 -5.89
N GLU A 112 -18.49 -4.65 -5.76
CA GLU A 112 -19.65 -5.24 -5.08
C GLU A 112 -19.71 -4.80 -3.61
N ILE A 113 -18.57 -4.77 -2.92
CA ILE A 113 -18.49 -4.38 -1.50
C ILE A 113 -18.66 -2.86 -1.29
N ILE A 114 -18.31 -2.03 -2.28
CA ILE A 114 -18.44 -0.56 -2.19
C ILE A 114 -19.87 -0.08 -2.51
N HIS A 115 -20.69 -0.90 -3.20
CA HIS A 115 -22.07 -0.56 -3.56
C HIS A 115 -23.14 -1.15 -2.62
N GLU A 116 -22.73 -1.87 -1.56
CA GLU A 116 -23.56 -2.37 -0.46
C GLU A 116 -23.52 -1.45 0.79
#